data_AF-A0A934LH25-F1
#
_entry.id   AF-A0A934LH25-F1
#
_cell.length_a   1.000
_cell.length_b   1.000
_cell.length_c   1.000
_cell.angle_alpha   90.00
_cell.angle_beta   90.00
_cell.angle_gamma   90.00
#
_symmetry.space_group_name_H-M   'P 1'
#
loop_
_entity.id
_entity.type
_entity.pdbx_description
1 polymer ?
#
loop_
_entity_poly.entity_id
_entity_poly.type
_entity_poly.pdbx_seq_one_letter_code
_entity_poly.pdbx_strand_id
1 'polypeptide(L)'
;MQLSIFSKVRWGALIGAVLFLSACGGGDGSTGPAAAKTLTGVAATGSPVVGEVLLKDSSPSPVHLKAATASDGSFAFNTAGLTPPFMIKTTVAASNLYSLAADSGIYNLTPLTTMAVAQAAGGADLDALYSNHVQTEINAAAAKMSDAVAALHKNLAPLLEQYGVTANILTGQFSANHTGVDALLDAVAISIAKGTVTITNKQNNALVFAAPCTNLAAGSVITGNLPSSSGTPAPASGTSLYTAKCAGCHGAISSPNFKGTASIGAIQSAIAANRGGMGMLSGISTADLQSISDALLAQPATPPAAPPAGSPTTPPVTSTPDGAALYTANCAGCHGALASSSKGGITTVRLQNAISGNVGGMGALASLSAADMQAIASALNPSTPPPTPTPTPVPTPTPTPTPGATPDGAALYATHCAGCHGALAASAKQGITIARLQSAINNGIGNMGSLSKLSVTEVQAIVTALTPTTPTPTPNPTPSPTPTPSPAPACGSCHSIPPATGHHAKHRGEGISCATCHGTGYGTTSASAATHNDGTKNVVGNTGWNAASRSCSNSCHKSKAW
;
A
#
# COMPACT_ATOMS: atom_id res chain seq x y z
N MET A 1 -42.66 -28.63 -31.44
CA MET A 1 -43.47 -27.41 -31.29
C MET A 1 -43.86 -27.31 -29.83
N GLN A 2 -43.44 -26.22 -29.16
CA GLN A 2 -43.98 -25.66 -27.89
C GLN A 2 -43.86 -26.53 -26.62
N LEU A 3 -43.12 -26.09 -25.59
CA LEU A 3 -43.59 -25.29 -24.43
C LEU A 3 -44.80 -25.93 -23.72
N SER A 4 -44.92 -26.10 -22.40
CA SER A 4 -44.17 -25.69 -21.19
C SER A 4 -45.00 -26.26 -19.99
N ILE A 5 -44.50 -26.47 -18.75
CA ILE A 5 -44.65 -25.56 -17.57
C ILE A 5 -44.88 -26.39 -16.26
N PHE A 6 -44.32 -25.91 -15.13
CA PHE A 6 -44.53 -26.17 -13.66
C PHE A 6 -44.25 -27.60 -13.10
N SER A 7 -43.66 -27.84 -11.90
CA SER A 7 -43.73 -27.13 -10.61
C SER A 7 -42.67 -27.64 -9.60
N LYS A 8 -42.06 -26.71 -8.84
CA LYS A 8 -41.64 -26.71 -7.41
C LYS A 8 -41.20 -28.02 -6.72
N VAL A 9 -39.99 -28.07 -6.10
CA VAL A 9 -39.76 -28.62 -4.71
C VAL A 9 -38.45 -28.08 -4.10
N ARG A 10 -38.62 -27.18 -3.11
CA ARG A 10 -38.01 -27.06 -1.76
C ARG A 10 -36.56 -27.50 -1.46
N TRP A 11 -35.86 -26.56 -0.82
CA TRP A 11 -34.63 -26.70 -0.03
C TRP A 11 -34.83 -27.54 1.25
N GLY A 12 -33.80 -28.32 1.61
CA GLY A 12 -33.64 -28.94 2.93
C GLY A 12 -32.16 -29.10 3.27
N ALA A 13 -31.70 -28.39 4.30
CA ALA A 13 -30.38 -28.53 4.91
C ALA A 13 -30.33 -29.78 5.80
N LEU A 14 -29.18 -30.47 5.86
CA LEU A 14 -28.91 -31.50 6.85
C LEU A 14 -27.44 -31.47 7.26
N ILE A 15 -27.23 -31.03 8.50
CA ILE A 15 -26.02 -31.20 9.30
C ILE A 15 -26.07 -32.62 9.87
N GLY A 16 -25.02 -33.41 9.67
CA GLY A 16 -24.86 -34.75 10.24
C GLY A 16 -23.45 -34.94 10.77
N ALA A 17 -23.32 -34.84 12.09
CA ALA A 17 -22.14 -35.30 12.83
C ALA A 17 -22.10 -36.83 12.85
N VAL A 18 -20.94 -37.45 12.60
CA VAL A 18 -20.73 -38.88 12.87
C VAL A 18 -19.41 -39.09 13.60
N LEU A 19 -19.53 -39.96 14.60
CA LEU A 19 -18.61 -40.43 15.62
C LEU A 19 -17.26 -40.96 15.12
N PHE A 20 -16.24 -40.79 15.96
CA PHE A 20 -15.00 -41.56 15.96
C PHE A 20 -15.26 -43.01 16.42
N LEU A 21 -15.00 -43.99 15.55
CA LEU A 21 -14.70 -45.36 15.94
C LEU A 21 -13.25 -45.67 15.56
N SER A 22 -12.43 -45.92 16.56
CA SER A 22 -11.08 -46.45 16.43
C SER A 22 -11.17 -47.92 16.02
N ALA A 23 -10.87 -48.22 14.76
CA ALA A 23 -10.67 -49.59 14.29
C ALA A 23 -9.17 -49.79 13.98
N CYS A 24 -8.61 -50.78 14.66
CA CYS A 24 -7.26 -51.30 14.50
C CYS A 24 -7.24 -52.37 13.39
N GLY A 25 -6.29 -52.29 12.46
CA GLY A 25 -5.76 -53.45 11.73
C GLY A 25 -5.89 -53.47 10.21
N GLY A 26 -4.75 -53.72 9.53
CA GLY A 26 -4.65 -54.46 8.27
C GLY A 26 -4.66 -53.62 6.99
N GLY A 27 -3.52 -53.52 6.31
CA GLY A 27 -3.37 -52.77 5.07
C GLY A 27 -3.71 -53.58 3.83
N ASP A 28 -4.40 -52.93 2.89
CA ASP A 28 -4.53 -53.30 1.49
C ASP A 28 -4.52 -52.01 0.65
N GLY A 29 -3.72 -51.98 -0.43
CA GLY A 29 -3.43 -50.80 -1.24
C GLY A 29 -4.58 -50.33 -2.13
N SER A 30 -5.62 -49.75 -1.53
CA SER A 30 -6.60 -48.94 -2.26
C SER A 30 -6.14 -47.48 -2.29
N THR A 31 -5.81 -46.98 -3.48
CA THR A 31 -5.63 -45.54 -3.73
C THR A 31 -6.91 -44.81 -3.35
N GLY A 32 -6.93 -44.21 -2.16
CA GLY A 32 -8.00 -43.30 -1.76
C GLY A 32 -8.16 -42.19 -2.81
N PRO A 33 -9.35 -41.56 -2.93
CA PRO A 33 -9.52 -40.44 -3.85
C PRO A 33 -8.43 -39.41 -3.55
N ALA A 34 -7.61 -39.09 -4.57
CA ALA A 34 -6.60 -38.05 -4.44
C ALA A 34 -7.27 -36.80 -3.85
N ALA A 35 -6.67 -36.24 -2.80
CA ALA A 35 -7.20 -35.05 -2.14
C ALA A 35 -7.54 -33.99 -3.21
N ALA A 36 -8.78 -33.50 -3.22
CA ALA A 36 -9.25 -32.58 -4.24
C ALA A 36 -8.37 -31.34 -4.29
N LYS A 37 -7.65 -31.15 -5.40
CA LYS A 37 -6.82 -29.98 -5.67
C LYS A 37 -7.69 -28.91 -6.31
N THR A 38 -8.06 -27.88 -5.55
CA THR A 38 -8.97 -26.83 -6.04
C THR A 38 -8.24 -25.51 -6.23
N LEU A 39 -8.46 -24.87 -7.38
CA LEU A 39 -8.11 -23.49 -7.60
C LEU A 39 -9.36 -22.63 -7.45
N THR A 40 -9.27 -21.54 -6.69
CA THR A 40 -10.38 -20.62 -6.43
C THR A 40 -9.94 -19.18 -6.60
N GLY A 41 -10.87 -18.26 -6.78
CA GLY A 41 -10.57 -16.83 -6.77
C GLY A 41 -11.82 -16.00 -6.94
N VAL A 42 -11.64 -14.68 -6.97
CA VAL A 42 -12.70 -13.73 -7.33
C VAL A 42 -12.24 -12.91 -8.53
N ALA A 43 -13.12 -12.77 -9.52
CA ALA A 43 -12.94 -11.91 -10.68
C ALA A 43 -13.63 -10.57 -10.45
N ALA A 44 -12.90 -9.45 -10.50
CA ALA A 44 -13.47 -8.12 -10.28
C ALA A 44 -12.66 -6.98 -10.95
N THR A 45 -13.35 -5.91 -11.30
CA THR A 45 -12.77 -4.65 -11.82
C THR A 45 -13.16 -3.41 -10.98
N GLY A 46 -13.51 -3.64 -9.71
CA GLY A 46 -14.25 -2.74 -8.80
C GLY A 46 -15.71 -3.16 -8.64
N SER A 47 -16.23 -3.93 -9.59
CA SER A 47 -17.45 -4.70 -9.42
C SER A 47 -17.18 -6.17 -9.74
N PRO A 48 -17.95 -7.10 -9.14
CA PRO A 48 -17.85 -8.51 -9.48
C PRO A 48 -18.04 -8.74 -10.98
N VAL A 49 -17.15 -9.52 -11.59
CA VAL A 49 -17.28 -9.95 -12.99
C VAL A 49 -18.16 -11.19 -13.03
N VAL A 50 -19.37 -11.05 -13.56
CA VAL A 50 -20.30 -12.16 -13.82
C VAL A 50 -20.13 -12.62 -15.26
N GLY A 51 -19.76 -13.88 -15.46
CA GLY A 51 -19.47 -14.44 -16.78
C GLY A 51 -18.73 -15.77 -16.72
N GLU A 52 -17.83 -15.98 -17.67
CA GLU A 52 -17.03 -17.20 -17.79
C GLU A 52 -15.56 -16.92 -17.45
N VAL A 53 -14.96 -17.84 -16.73
CA VAL A 53 -13.52 -17.92 -16.49
C VAL A 53 -13.00 -19.16 -17.20
N LEU A 54 -11.86 -19.00 -17.86
CA LEU A 54 -11.15 -20.05 -18.59
C LEU A 54 -9.83 -20.32 -17.90
N LEU A 55 -9.44 -21.60 -17.86
CA LEU A 55 -8.15 -22.05 -17.33
C LEU A 55 -7.47 -22.94 -18.37
N LYS A 56 -6.19 -22.69 -18.62
CA LYS A 56 -5.29 -23.59 -19.35
C LYS A 56 -4.20 -24.11 -18.43
N ASP A 57 -3.96 -25.42 -18.47
CA ASP A 57 -2.80 -26.01 -17.83
C ASP A 57 -1.55 -25.91 -18.72
N SER A 58 -0.36 -26.04 -18.13
CA SER A 58 0.91 -25.86 -18.86
C SER A 58 1.41 -27.14 -19.49
N SER A 59 0.55 -28.13 -19.77
CA SER A 59 0.98 -29.32 -20.50
C SER A 59 1.30 -28.97 -21.98
N PRO A 60 2.11 -29.78 -22.70
CA PRO A 60 2.40 -29.55 -24.12
C PRO A 60 1.14 -29.60 -25.01
N SER A 61 0.09 -30.27 -24.54
CA SER A 61 -1.24 -30.30 -25.16
C SER A 61 -2.25 -29.81 -24.12
N PRO A 62 -2.43 -28.48 -23.99
CA PRO A 62 -3.12 -27.87 -22.86
C PRO A 62 -4.52 -28.42 -22.65
N VAL A 63 -4.79 -28.81 -21.41
CA VAL A 63 -6.15 -29.06 -20.95
C VAL A 63 -6.82 -27.71 -20.69
N HIS A 64 -8.02 -27.55 -21.24
CA HIS A 64 -8.84 -26.36 -21.08
C HIS A 64 -10.00 -26.65 -20.15
N LEU A 65 -10.14 -25.85 -19.09
CA LEU A 65 -11.33 -25.86 -18.24
C LEU A 65 -12.08 -24.53 -18.36
N LYS A 66 -13.37 -24.59 -18.09
CA LYS A 66 -14.25 -23.42 -17.98
C LYS A 66 -15.10 -23.49 -16.72
N ALA A 67 -15.35 -22.35 -16.10
CA ALA A 67 -16.22 -22.20 -14.95
C ALA A 67 -17.00 -20.88 -15.07
N ALA A 68 -18.23 -20.87 -14.60
CA ALA A 68 -18.96 -19.62 -14.44
C ALA A 68 -18.52 -18.93 -13.14
N THR A 69 -18.52 -17.60 -13.14
CA THR A 69 -18.44 -16.84 -11.89
C THR A 69 -19.81 -16.72 -11.25
N ALA A 70 -19.86 -16.75 -9.92
CA ALA A 70 -21.06 -16.44 -9.16
C ALA A 70 -21.35 -14.92 -9.18
N SER A 71 -22.49 -14.51 -8.61
CA SER A 71 -22.89 -13.09 -8.57
C SER A 71 -21.93 -12.19 -7.78
N ASP A 72 -21.12 -12.78 -6.89
CA ASP A 72 -20.04 -12.13 -6.15
C ASP A 72 -18.68 -12.20 -6.85
N GLY A 73 -18.64 -12.72 -8.09
CA GLY A 73 -17.44 -12.85 -8.91
C GLY A 73 -16.57 -14.06 -8.54
N SER A 74 -16.96 -14.86 -7.54
CA SER A 74 -16.21 -16.04 -7.13
C SER A 74 -16.25 -17.14 -8.20
N PHE A 75 -15.15 -17.87 -8.35
CA PHE A 75 -15.03 -19.01 -9.25
C PHE A 75 -14.17 -20.12 -8.63
N ALA A 76 -14.33 -21.34 -9.14
CA ALA A 76 -13.54 -22.49 -8.71
C ALA A 76 -13.31 -23.49 -9.86
N PHE A 77 -12.14 -24.14 -9.84
CA PHE A 77 -11.76 -25.23 -10.73
C PHE A 77 -11.25 -26.42 -9.92
N ASN A 78 -11.65 -27.62 -10.31
CA ASN A 78 -10.92 -28.83 -9.90
C ASN A 78 -9.70 -28.99 -10.81
N THR A 79 -8.52 -28.91 -10.20
CA THR A 79 -7.21 -28.98 -10.87
C THR A 79 -6.51 -30.33 -10.65
N ALA A 80 -7.21 -31.31 -10.08
CA ALA A 80 -6.67 -32.66 -9.96
C ALA A 80 -6.31 -33.23 -11.35
N GLY A 81 -5.08 -33.72 -11.48
CA GLY A 81 -4.57 -34.30 -12.73
C GLY A 81 -4.11 -33.29 -13.79
N LEU A 82 -4.19 -31.98 -13.52
CA LEU A 82 -3.66 -30.94 -14.41
C LEU A 82 -2.18 -30.66 -14.14
N THR A 83 -1.48 -30.12 -15.15
CA THR A 83 -0.07 -29.74 -15.05
C THR A 83 0.07 -28.23 -14.74
N PRO A 84 0.47 -27.83 -13.53
CA PRO A 84 0.77 -26.43 -13.25
C PRO A 84 2.01 -25.94 -14.02
N PRO A 85 2.19 -24.63 -14.24
CA PRO A 85 1.30 -23.52 -13.82
C PRO A 85 -0.01 -23.44 -14.62
N PHE A 86 -0.99 -22.71 -14.12
CA PHE A 86 -2.29 -22.51 -14.76
C PHE A 86 -2.47 -21.06 -15.21
N MET A 87 -2.68 -20.85 -16.51
CA MET A 87 -3.02 -19.52 -17.04
C MET A 87 -4.54 -19.36 -17.03
N ILE A 88 -5.01 -18.32 -16.36
CA ILE A 88 -6.43 -18.09 -16.12
C ILE A 88 -6.84 -16.79 -16.80
N LYS A 89 -7.97 -16.80 -17.51
CA LYS A 89 -8.48 -15.66 -18.28
C LYS A 89 -9.97 -15.46 -18.05
N THR A 90 -10.41 -14.22 -18.01
CA THR A 90 -11.81 -13.86 -18.26
C THR A 90 -11.88 -12.63 -19.17
N THR A 91 -12.96 -12.48 -19.92
CA THR A 91 -13.19 -11.35 -20.81
C THR A 91 -14.18 -10.39 -20.18
N VAL A 92 -13.79 -9.12 -20.03
CA VAL A 92 -14.70 -8.03 -19.66
C VAL A 92 -14.83 -7.03 -20.80
N ALA A 93 -15.82 -6.13 -20.72
CA ALA A 93 -16.10 -5.15 -21.78
C ALA A 93 -14.90 -4.24 -22.12
N ALA A 94 -14.02 -3.98 -21.15
CA ALA A 94 -12.84 -3.13 -21.34
C ALA A 94 -11.63 -3.87 -21.93
N SER A 95 -11.35 -5.07 -21.46
CA SER A 95 -10.18 -5.88 -21.86
C SER A 95 -10.28 -7.30 -21.26
N ASN A 96 -9.34 -8.17 -21.62
CA ASN A 96 -9.18 -9.46 -20.95
C ASN A 96 -8.43 -9.29 -19.62
N LEU A 97 -8.88 -9.98 -18.58
CA LEU A 97 -8.18 -10.09 -17.31
C LEU A 97 -7.41 -11.41 -17.25
N TYR A 98 -6.23 -11.37 -16.66
CA TYR A 98 -5.34 -12.52 -16.54
C TYR A 98 -4.86 -12.74 -15.12
N SER A 99 -4.62 -14.01 -14.81
CA SER A 99 -3.91 -14.47 -13.63
C SER A 99 -3.07 -15.68 -14.02
N LEU A 100 -1.97 -15.90 -13.30
CA LEU A 100 -1.06 -17.02 -13.53
C LEU A 100 -0.78 -17.72 -12.21
N ALA A 101 -1.32 -18.92 -12.08
CA ALA A 101 -1.27 -19.70 -10.86
C ALA A 101 -0.13 -20.70 -10.88
N ALA A 102 0.69 -20.74 -9.83
CA ALA A 102 1.80 -21.68 -9.74
C ALA A 102 1.35 -23.10 -9.36
N ASP A 103 0.23 -23.25 -8.64
CA ASP A 103 -0.43 -24.53 -8.30
C ASP A 103 -1.91 -24.22 -7.97
N SER A 104 -2.62 -25.19 -7.39
CA SER A 104 -3.92 -25.00 -6.75
C SER A 104 -3.84 -24.00 -5.59
N GLY A 105 -4.94 -23.31 -5.29
CA GLY A 105 -5.00 -22.29 -4.25
C GLY A 105 -5.88 -21.10 -4.63
N ILE A 106 -5.69 -19.98 -3.95
CA ILE A 106 -6.39 -18.73 -4.26
C ILE A 106 -5.60 -17.95 -5.30
N TYR A 107 -6.23 -17.62 -6.43
CA TYR A 107 -5.68 -16.77 -7.48
C TYR A 107 -6.78 -15.88 -8.04
N ASN A 108 -6.74 -14.58 -7.73
CA ASN A 108 -7.76 -13.62 -8.15
C ASN A 108 -7.57 -13.20 -9.62
N LEU A 109 -8.64 -12.69 -10.23
CA LEU A 109 -8.64 -12.11 -11.58
C LEU A 109 -9.03 -10.64 -11.50
N THR A 110 -8.04 -9.76 -11.48
CA THR A 110 -8.26 -8.32 -11.41
C THR A 110 -7.35 -7.58 -12.39
N PRO A 111 -7.57 -6.28 -12.64
CA PRO A 111 -6.62 -5.48 -13.39
C PRO A 111 -5.20 -5.49 -12.77
N LEU A 112 -5.09 -5.61 -11.45
CA LEU A 112 -3.79 -5.74 -10.76
C LEU A 112 -3.10 -7.08 -11.01
N THR A 113 -3.84 -8.20 -11.02
CA THR A 113 -3.23 -9.49 -11.36
C THR A 113 -2.81 -9.52 -12.83
N THR A 114 -3.59 -8.89 -13.69
CA THR A 114 -3.26 -8.75 -15.12
C THR A 114 -1.96 -7.97 -15.31
N MET A 115 -1.78 -6.89 -14.57
CA MET A 115 -0.55 -6.11 -14.51
C MET A 115 0.65 -6.95 -14.02
N ALA A 116 0.45 -7.80 -13.01
CA ALA A 116 1.49 -8.71 -12.52
C ALA A 116 1.90 -9.72 -13.60
N VAL A 117 0.92 -10.33 -14.30
CA VAL A 117 1.20 -11.26 -15.40
C VAL A 117 1.91 -10.56 -16.55
N ALA A 118 1.52 -9.34 -16.92
CA ALA A 118 2.19 -8.56 -17.95
C ALA A 118 3.67 -8.29 -17.61
N GLN A 119 3.97 -7.96 -16.34
CA GLN A 119 5.36 -7.79 -15.91
C GLN A 119 6.14 -9.10 -15.92
N ALA A 120 5.54 -10.17 -15.39
CA ALA A 120 6.19 -11.48 -15.32
C ALA A 120 6.49 -12.05 -16.71
N ALA A 121 5.60 -11.79 -17.68
CA ALA A 121 5.77 -12.13 -19.08
C ALA A 121 6.73 -11.18 -19.84
N GLY A 122 7.36 -10.22 -19.17
CA GLY A 122 8.30 -9.29 -19.80
C GLY A 122 7.63 -8.36 -20.81
N GLY A 123 6.39 -7.95 -20.57
CA GLY A 123 5.63 -7.06 -21.46
C GLY A 123 5.12 -7.73 -22.73
N ALA A 124 5.15 -9.07 -22.81
CA ALA A 124 4.53 -9.80 -23.90
C ALA A 124 3.01 -9.51 -23.97
N ASP A 125 2.46 -9.64 -25.18
CA ASP A 125 1.01 -9.62 -25.38
C ASP A 125 0.39 -10.84 -24.69
N LEU A 126 -0.46 -10.59 -23.69
CA LEU A 126 -1.08 -11.64 -22.87
C LEU A 126 -2.14 -12.44 -23.64
N ASP A 127 -2.78 -11.84 -24.64
CA ASP A 127 -3.69 -12.56 -25.53
C ASP A 127 -2.91 -13.53 -26.42
N ALA A 128 -1.74 -13.12 -26.92
CA ALA A 128 -0.85 -13.98 -27.67
C ALA A 128 -0.24 -15.09 -26.79
N LEU A 129 0.23 -14.75 -25.58
CA LEU A 129 0.77 -15.73 -24.62
C LEU A 129 -0.26 -16.81 -24.28
N TYR A 130 -1.51 -16.40 -24.02
CA TYR A 130 -2.61 -17.32 -23.73
C TYR A 130 -3.02 -18.17 -24.94
N SER A 131 -3.02 -17.59 -26.15
CA SER A 131 -3.48 -18.27 -27.36
C SER A 131 -2.43 -19.22 -27.93
N ASN A 132 -1.18 -18.78 -28.04
CA ASN A 132 -0.06 -19.55 -28.57
C ASN A 132 0.37 -20.67 -27.62
N HIS A 133 0.16 -20.49 -26.31
CA HIS A 133 0.41 -21.50 -25.28
C HIS A 133 1.83 -22.09 -25.33
N VAL A 134 2.83 -21.22 -25.36
CA VAL A 134 4.23 -21.66 -25.36
C VAL A 134 4.63 -22.03 -23.93
N GLN A 135 4.71 -23.33 -23.63
CA GLN A 135 4.96 -23.86 -22.28
C GLN A 135 6.19 -23.23 -21.61
N THR A 136 7.28 -23.05 -22.33
CA THR A 136 8.52 -22.45 -21.80
C THR A 136 8.33 -20.98 -21.40
N GLU A 137 7.53 -20.22 -22.16
CA GLU A 137 7.21 -18.83 -21.85
C GLU A 137 6.28 -18.72 -20.64
N ILE A 138 5.27 -19.58 -20.56
CA ILE A 138 4.34 -19.63 -19.41
C ILE A 138 5.11 -20.01 -18.14
N ASN A 139 5.97 -21.02 -18.19
CA ASN A 139 6.81 -21.42 -17.06
C ASN A 139 7.78 -20.30 -16.64
N ALA A 140 8.39 -19.61 -17.60
CA ALA A 140 9.27 -18.48 -17.33
C ALA A 140 8.52 -17.29 -16.70
N ALA A 141 7.28 -17.02 -17.13
CA ALA A 141 6.43 -16.01 -16.52
C ALA A 141 6.02 -16.44 -15.10
N ALA A 142 5.58 -17.68 -14.89
CA ALA A 142 5.17 -18.18 -13.58
C ALA A 142 6.30 -18.09 -12.55
N ALA A 143 7.54 -18.40 -12.95
CA ALA A 143 8.72 -18.27 -12.10
C ALA A 143 9.01 -16.81 -11.66
N LYS A 144 8.52 -15.81 -12.41
CA LYS A 144 8.70 -14.38 -12.13
C LYS A 144 7.49 -13.73 -11.44
N MET A 145 6.41 -14.48 -11.21
CA MET A 145 5.18 -13.90 -10.65
C MET A 145 5.36 -13.36 -9.24
N SER A 146 6.13 -14.04 -8.37
CA SER A 146 6.41 -13.55 -7.01
C SER A 146 7.13 -12.20 -7.04
N ASP A 147 8.13 -12.07 -7.91
CA ASP A 147 8.91 -10.85 -8.07
C ASP A 147 8.07 -9.72 -8.67
N ALA A 148 7.21 -10.04 -9.64
CA ALA A 148 6.27 -9.07 -10.22
C ALA A 148 5.27 -8.56 -9.18
N VAL A 149 4.70 -9.45 -8.37
CA VAL A 149 3.78 -9.07 -7.28
C VAL A 149 4.50 -8.23 -6.21
N ALA A 150 5.74 -8.59 -5.85
CA ALA A 150 6.54 -7.81 -4.90
C ALA A 150 6.89 -6.42 -5.45
N ALA A 151 7.24 -6.32 -6.73
CA ALA A 151 7.47 -5.05 -7.41
C ALA A 151 6.20 -4.19 -7.44
N LEU A 152 5.03 -4.78 -7.69
CA LEU A 152 3.76 -4.07 -7.62
C LEU A 152 3.49 -3.52 -6.22
N HIS A 153 3.61 -4.36 -5.20
CA HIS A 153 3.41 -3.95 -3.80
C HIS A 153 4.34 -2.80 -3.41
N LYS A 154 5.62 -2.89 -3.79
CA LYS A 154 6.61 -1.86 -3.52
C LYS A 154 6.32 -0.54 -4.26
N ASN A 155 6.10 -0.61 -5.57
CA ASN A 155 6.02 0.60 -6.39
C ASN A 155 4.65 1.29 -6.30
N LEU A 156 3.60 0.55 -5.93
CA LEU A 156 2.27 1.09 -5.68
C LEU A 156 2.01 1.34 -4.19
N ALA A 157 3.01 1.20 -3.31
CA ALA A 157 2.83 1.27 -1.85
C ALA A 157 1.99 2.47 -1.38
N PRO A 158 2.23 3.73 -1.82
CA PRO A 158 1.41 4.86 -1.37
C PRO A 158 -0.08 4.73 -1.72
N LEU A 159 -0.37 4.13 -2.88
CA LEU A 159 -1.72 3.85 -3.34
C LEU A 159 -2.33 2.67 -2.58
N LEU A 160 -1.58 1.56 -2.39
CA LEU A 160 -2.07 0.39 -1.67
C LEU A 160 -2.34 0.70 -0.18
N GLU A 161 -1.45 1.43 0.47
CA GLU A 161 -1.57 1.88 1.86
C GLU A 161 -2.80 2.76 2.06
N GLN A 162 -3.09 3.65 1.11
CA GLN A 162 -4.25 4.52 1.15
C GLN A 162 -5.59 3.75 1.18
N TYR A 163 -5.63 2.55 0.61
CA TYR A 163 -6.80 1.66 0.63
C TYR A 163 -6.68 0.51 1.65
N GLY A 164 -5.64 0.50 2.49
CA GLY A 164 -5.42 -0.55 3.48
C GLY A 164 -5.11 -1.93 2.89
N VAL A 165 -4.60 -1.99 1.66
CA VAL A 165 -4.26 -3.24 0.98
C VAL A 165 -2.93 -3.76 1.52
N THR A 166 -3.02 -4.79 2.37
CA THR A 166 -1.84 -5.47 2.96
C THR A 166 -1.70 -6.92 2.49
N ALA A 167 -2.80 -7.53 2.03
CA ALA A 167 -2.81 -8.89 1.52
C ALA A 167 -2.15 -8.97 0.13
N ASN A 168 -1.66 -10.16 -0.22
CA ASN A 168 -1.11 -10.42 -1.54
C ASN A 168 -2.19 -10.19 -2.61
N ILE A 169 -1.91 -9.37 -3.62
CA ILE A 169 -2.90 -9.00 -4.65
C ILE A 169 -3.24 -10.17 -5.59
N LEU A 170 -2.35 -11.16 -5.70
CA LEU A 170 -2.54 -12.37 -6.49
C LEU A 170 -3.31 -13.43 -5.71
N THR A 171 -2.85 -13.75 -4.49
CA THR A 171 -3.30 -14.93 -3.72
C THR A 171 -4.04 -14.62 -2.43
N GLY A 172 -4.15 -13.34 -2.05
CA GLY A 172 -4.87 -12.92 -0.86
C GLY A 172 -6.36 -13.18 -1.00
N GLN A 173 -7.03 -13.41 0.13
CA GLN A 173 -8.49 -13.43 0.16
C GLN A 173 -9.03 -12.09 -0.32
N PHE A 174 -9.99 -12.16 -1.23
CA PHE A 174 -10.55 -11.00 -1.90
C PHE A 174 -12.06 -11.15 -1.96
N SER A 175 -12.77 -10.04 -1.76
CA SER A 175 -14.22 -9.96 -1.91
C SER A 175 -14.52 -8.66 -2.63
N ALA A 176 -15.37 -8.71 -3.65
CA ALA A 176 -15.85 -7.53 -4.36
C ALA A 176 -16.95 -6.82 -3.56
N ASN A 177 -16.55 -6.32 -2.39
CA ASN A 177 -17.40 -5.67 -1.38
C ASN A 177 -17.03 -4.21 -1.16
N HIS A 178 -16.21 -3.68 -2.06
CA HIS A 178 -15.68 -2.34 -2.10
C HIS A 178 -14.85 -1.93 -0.87
N THR A 179 -14.12 -2.87 -0.30
CA THR A 179 -13.14 -2.61 0.74
C THR A 179 -11.76 -3.10 0.30
N GLY A 180 -10.68 -2.58 0.89
CA GLY A 180 -9.33 -3.03 0.58
C GLY A 180 -9.02 -2.94 -0.93
N VAL A 181 -8.70 -4.10 -1.52
CA VAL A 181 -8.37 -4.22 -2.96
C VAL A 181 -9.55 -3.79 -3.83
N ASP A 182 -10.80 -4.02 -3.42
CA ASP A 182 -11.95 -3.68 -4.27
C ASP A 182 -12.19 -2.17 -4.29
N ALA A 183 -12.09 -1.52 -3.13
CA ALA A 183 -12.14 -0.05 -3.02
C ALA A 183 -11.07 0.63 -3.88
N LEU A 184 -9.87 0.04 -3.93
CA LEU A 184 -8.81 0.48 -4.81
C LEU A 184 -9.21 0.34 -6.27
N LEU A 185 -9.71 -0.83 -6.69
CA LEU A 185 -10.15 -1.08 -8.06
C LEU A 185 -11.34 -0.18 -8.47
N ASP A 186 -12.18 0.23 -7.53
CA ASP A 186 -13.24 1.22 -7.75
C ASP A 186 -12.68 2.62 -8.05
N ALA A 187 -11.58 2.98 -7.42
CA ALA A 187 -11.03 4.33 -7.47
C ALA A 187 -10.05 4.57 -8.62
N VAL A 188 -9.42 3.51 -9.15
CA VAL A 188 -8.45 3.63 -10.25
C VAL A 188 -8.87 2.85 -11.49
N ALA A 189 -8.47 3.35 -12.66
CA ALA A 189 -8.49 2.62 -13.90
C ALA A 189 -7.07 2.17 -14.22
N ILE A 190 -6.89 0.88 -14.47
CA ILE A 190 -5.61 0.29 -14.85
C ILE A 190 -5.71 -0.12 -16.31
N SER A 191 -4.79 0.37 -17.13
CA SER A 191 -4.72 0.07 -18.56
C SER A 191 -3.31 -0.40 -18.92
N ILE A 192 -3.24 -1.38 -19.80
CA ILE A 192 -2.00 -1.92 -20.36
C ILE A 192 -2.08 -1.71 -21.86
N ALA A 193 -1.29 -0.78 -22.38
CA ALA A 193 -1.29 -0.43 -23.79
C ALA A 193 0.12 -0.14 -24.28
N LYS A 194 0.48 -0.66 -25.46
CA LYS A 194 1.78 -0.40 -26.12
C LYS A 194 2.98 -0.68 -25.20
N GLY A 195 2.93 -1.77 -24.42
CA GLY A 195 4.00 -2.14 -23.49
C GLY A 195 4.14 -1.23 -22.28
N THR A 196 3.19 -0.33 -22.02
CA THR A 196 3.16 0.55 -20.85
C THR A 196 1.93 0.24 -19.99
N VAL A 197 2.13 0.20 -18.68
CA VAL A 197 1.02 0.18 -17.72
C VAL A 197 0.76 1.60 -17.25
N THR A 198 -0.51 1.98 -17.24
CA THR A 198 -0.97 3.28 -16.76
C THR A 198 -2.08 3.06 -15.74
N ILE A 199 -1.97 3.73 -14.61
CA ILE A 199 -3.02 3.84 -13.59
C ILE A 199 -3.49 5.28 -13.58
N THR A 200 -4.78 5.50 -13.75
CA THR A 200 -5.40 6.82 -13.65
C THR A 200 -6.46 6.83 -12.55
N ASN A 201 -6.63 8.00 -11.93
CA ASN A 201 -7.69 8.25 -10.97
C ASN A 201 -9.03 8.34 -11.71
N LYS A 202 -10.01 7.51 -11.36
CA LYS A 202 -11.33 7.49 -12.03
C LYS A 202 -12.16 8.75 -11.78
N GLN A 203 -11.87 9.50 -10.71
CA GLN A 203 -12.63 10.71 -10.35
C GLN A 203 -12.33 11.89 -11.28
N ASN A 204 -11.09 12.03 -11.71
CA ASN A 204 -10.62 13.21 -12.46
C ASN A 204 -9.70 12.88 -13.65
N ASN A 205 -9.48 11.59 -13.94
CA ASN A 205 -8.58 11.07 -14.97
C ASN A 205 -7.11 11.45 -14.79
N ALA A 206 -6.69 11.94 -13.61
CA ALA A 206 -5.31 12.28 -13.34
C ALA A 206 -4.43 11.04 -13.38
N LEU A 207 -3.21 11.18 -13.92
CA LEU A 207 -2.22 10.10 -13.95
C LEU A 207 -1.75 9.80 -12.53
N VAL A 208 -1.97 8.57 -12.06
CA VAL A 208 -1.53 8.11 -10.73
C VAL A 208 -0.19 7.39 -10.83
N PHE A 209 0.00 6.57 -11.86
CA PHE A 209 1.22 5.81 -12.07
C PHE A 209 1.38 5.47 -13.55
N ALA A 210 2.60 5.48 -14.05
CA ALA A 210 2.95 4.89 -15.34
C ALA A 210 4.32 4.22 -15.27
N ALA A 211 4.44 3.07 -15.92
CA ALA A 211 5.72 2.38 -16.07
C ALA A 211 5.71 1.45 -17.30
N PRO A 212 6.88 1.16 -17.90
CA PRO A 212 6.99 0.05 -18.85
C PRO A 212 6.56 -1.27 -18.20
N CYS A 213 5.81 -2.12 -18.90
CA CYS A 213 5.40 -3.43 -18.41
C CYS A 213 6.61 -4.29 -18.02
N THR A 214 7.72 -4.15 -18.75
CA THR A 214 8.98 -4.84 -18.48
C THR A 214 9.69 -4.39 -17.21
N ASN A 215 9.38 -3.20 -16.70
CA ASN A 215 10.06 -2.61 -15.55
C ASN A 215 9.15 -1.67 -14.75
N LEU A 216 8.26 -2.25 -13.94
CA LEU A 216 7.39 -1.47 -13.07
C LEU A 216 8.17 -0.63 -12.03
N ALA A 217 9.40 -1.01 -11.71
CA ALA A 217 10.25 -0.25 -10.79
C ALA A 217 10.77 1.08 -11.36
N ALA A 218 10.63 1.30 -12.67
CA ALA A 218 10.90 2.61 -13.28
C ALA A 218 9.77 3.62 -13.04
N GLY A 219 8.58 3.16 -12.66
CA GLY A 219 7.45 4.03 -12.32
C GLY A 219 7.50 4.50 -10.87
N SER A 220 6.76 5.56 -10.58
CA SER A 220 6.51 6.02 -9.22
C SER A 220 5.11 6.59 -9.12
N VAL A 221 4.47 6.39 -7.96
CA VAL A 221 3.13 6.93 -7.71
C VAL A 221 3.20 8.44 -7.57
N ILE A 222 2.36 9.14 -8.33
CA ILE A 222 2.18 10.60 -8.23
C ILE A 222 1.19 10.85 -7.09
N THR A 223 1.72 11.06 -5.88
CA THR A 223 0.92 11.18 -4.66
C THR A 223 -0.13 12.30 -4.72
N GLY A 224 0.17 13.43 -5.39
CA GLY A 224 -0.78 14.52 -5.59
C GLY A 224 -1.97 14.20 -6.49
N ASN A 225 -1.90 13.11 -7.26
CA ASN A 225 -2.96 12.67 -8.17
C ASN A 225 -3.71 11.44 -7.64
N LEU A 226 -3.33 10.94 -6.46
CA LEU A 226 -4.00 9.82 -5.83
C LEU A 226 -5.50 10.11 -5.72
N PRO A 227 -6.38 9.12 -6.01
CA PRO A 227 -7.78 9.27 -5.72
C PRO A 227 -7.95 9.53 -4.25
N SER A 228 -8.85 10.45 -3.88
CA SER A 228 -9.18 10.63 -2.48
C SER A 228 -9.64 9.28 -1.93
N SER A 229 -9.09 8.86 -0.78
CA SER A 229 -9.65 7.75 -0.03
C SER A 229 -10.94 8.23 0.62
N SER A 230 -11.93 8.55 -0.20
CA SER A 230 -13.30 8.19 0.10
C SER A 230 -13.36 6.66 0.13
N GLY A 231 -12.71 6.07 1.14
CA GLY A 231 -12.60 4.64 1.38
C GLY A 231 -13.91 4.12 1.97
N THR A 232 -14.95 4.15 1.14
CA THR A 232 -16.20 3.38 1.19
C THR A 232 -16.79 3.62 -0.20
N PRO A 233 -17.48 2.66 -0.86
CA PRO A 233 -18.56 3.06 -1.75
C PRO A 233 -19.37 4.13 -1.06
N ALA A 234 -20.09 4.93 -1.83
CA ALA A 234 -21.42 5.22 -1.34
C ALA A 234 -22.08 3.86 -1.07
N PRO A 235 -22.33 3.42 0.18
CA PRO A 235 -23.17 2.25 0.41
C PRO A 235 -24.46 2.57 -0.34
N ALA A 236 -24.81 1.73 -1.33
CA ALA A 236 -25.65 2.07 -2.47
C ALA A 236 -26.44 3.35 -2.21
N SER A 237 -25.93 4.53 -2.65
CA SER A 237 -26.34 5.89 -2.22
C SER A 237 -27.48 5.89 -1.20
N GLY A 238 -27.37 6.40 0.03
CA GLY A 238 -28.46 6.29 1.03
C GLY A 238 -29.91 6.45 0.51
N THR A 239 -30.11 7.26 -0.54
CA THR A 239 -31.24 7.28 -1.48
C THR A 239 -31.69 5.92 -2.06
N SER A 240 -30.82 5.17 -2.72
CA SER A 240 -31.02 3.82 -3.25
C SER A 240 -31.27 2.79 -2.15
N LEU A 241 -30.53 2.81 -1.05
CA LEU A 241 -30.80 1.95 0.11
C LEU A 241 -32.18 2.22 0.72
N TYR A 242 -32.52 3.49 0.92
CA TYR A 242 -33.85 3.90 1.36
C TYR A 242 -34.92 3.47 0.36
N THR A 243 -34.70 3.64 -0.94
CA THR A 243 -35.65 3.24 -1.99
C THR A 243 -35.90 1.73 -1.97
N ALA A 244 -34.84 0.93 -1.79
CA ALA A 244 -34.93 -0.52 -1.80
C ALA A 244 -35.51 -1.12 -0.50
N LYS A 245 -35.28 -0.48 0.65
CA LYS A 245 -35.58 -1.07 1.97
C LYS A 245 -36.66 -0.34 2.77
N CYS A 246 -36.90 0.95 2.49
CA CYS A 246 -37.74 1.82 3.30
C CYS A 246 -38.93 2.40 2.52
N ALA A 247 -38.74 2.76 1.25
CA ALA A 247 -39.74 3.50 0.47
C ALA A 247 -41.06 2.75 0.26
N GLY A 248 -41.03 1.41 0.25
CA GLY A 248 -42.24 0.58 0.15
C GLY A 248 -43.24 0.79 1.31
N CYS A 249 -42.77 1.23 2.48
CA CYS A 249 -43.61 1.52 3.64
C CYS A 249 -43.63 3.00 4.03
N HIS A 250 -42.53 3.74 3.78
CA HIS A 250 -42.36 5.13 4.20
C HIS A 250 -42.52 6.14 3.05
N GLY A 251 -42.87 5.73 1.84
CA GLY A 251 -42.97 6.64 0.70
C GLY A 251 -41.60 7.11 0.19
N ALA A 252 -41.60 7.94 -0.86
CA ALA A 252 -40.37 8.40 -1.51
C ALA A 252 -39.46 9.18 -0.55
N ILE A 253 -38.14 9.12 -0.74
CA ILE A 253 -37.18 9.80 0.15
C ILE A 253 -37.33 11.32 0.15
N SER A 254 -37.87 11.88 -0.93
CA SER A 254 -38.18 13.31 -1.07
C SER A 254 -39.43 13.75 -0.30
N SER A 255 -40.26 12.81 0.17
CA SER A 255 -41.44 13.08 0.98
C SER A 255 -41.75 11.86 1.87
N PRO A 256 -40.90 11.58 2.87
CA PRO A 256 -41.06 10.41 3.71
C PRO A 256 -42.25 10.56 4.65
N ASN A 257 -43.10 9.55 4.68
CA ASN A 257 -44.34 9.51 5.47
C ASN A 257 -44.12 8.79 6.81
N PHE A 258 -43.11 9.21 7.58
CA PHE A 258 -42.89 8.75 8.96
C PHE A 258 -42.90 9.92 9.93
N LYS A 259 -43.29 9.66 11.19
CA LYS A 259 -43.27 10.65 12.27
C LYS A 259 -42.01 10.45 13.12
N GLY A 260 -41.05 11.37 13.09
CA GLY A 260 -39.84 11.33 13.91
C GLY A 260 -38.60 11.94 13.25
N THR A 261 -37.46 11.94 13.96
CA THR A 261 -36.17 12.44 13.46
C THR A 261 -35.45 11.40 12.61
N ALA A 262 -34.89 11.80 11.47
CA ALA A 262 -34.15 10.93 10.55
C ALA A 262 -32.69 10.66 10.99
N SER A 263 -32.46 10.40 12.28
CA SER A 263 -31.13 10.11 12.83
C SER A 263 -30.86 8.61 12.94
N ILE A 264 -29.59 8.20 12.84
CA ILE A 264 -29.18 6.80 12.97
C ILE A 264 -29.70 6.17 14.28
N GLY A 265 -29.59 6.88 15.40
CA GLY A 265 -30.04 6.39 16.70
C GLY A 265 -31.56 6.17 16.75
N ALA A 266 -32.34 7.01 16.06
CA ALA A 266 -33.79 6.85 15.96
C ALA A 266 -34.17 5.64 15.09
N ILE A 267 -33.46 5.44 13.97
CA ILE A 267 -33.68 4.30 13.06
C ILE A 267 -33.31 2.98 13.76
N GLN A 268 -32.14 2.91 14.40
CA GLN A 268 -31.68 1.74 15.15
C GLN A 268 -32.65 1.40 16.30
N SER A 269 -33.10 2.40 17.05
CA SER A 269 -34.06 2.21 18.14
C SER A 269 -35.40 1.69 17.63
N ALA A 270 -35.86 2.15 16.46
CA ALA A 270 -37.11 1.69 15.86
C ALA A 270 -37.02 0.24 15.35
N ILE A 271 -35.89 -0.16 14.76
CA ILE A 271 -35.61 -1.55 14.34
C ILE A 271 -35.52 -2.46 15.56
N ALA A 272 -34.74 -2.07 16.58
CA ALA A 272 -34.57 -2.84 17.81
C ALA A 272 -35.88 -3.03 18.58
N ALA A 273 -36.74 -2.00 18.60
CA ALA A 273 -38.06 -2.07 19.21
C ALA A 273 -39.15 -2.62 18.26
N ASN A 274 -38.79 -3.08 17.06
CA ASN A 274 -39.70 -3.57 16.02
C ASN A 274 -40.91 -2.65 15.76
N ARG A 275 -40.72 -1.33 15.84
CA ARG A 275 -41.81 -0.36 15.66
C ARG A 275 -42.32 -0.42 14.23
N GLY A 276 -43.64 -0.57 14.06
CA GLY A 276 -44.25 -0.64 12.72
C GLY A 276 -43.75 -1.81 11.85
N GLY A 277 -43.18 -2.87 12.46
CA GLY A 277 -42.66 -4.03 11.74
C GLY A 277 -41.21 -3.91 11.26
N MET A 278 -40.47 -2.86 11.67
CA MET A 278 -39.09 -2.61 11.22
C MET A 278 -38.06 -3.68 11.67
N GLY A 279 -38.41 -4.60 12.56
CA GLY A 279 -37.51 -5.66 13.06
C GLY A 279 -37.04 -6.65 11.99
N MET A 280 -37.77 -6.75 10.87
CA MET A 280 -37.32 -7.50 9.68
C MET A 280 -36.06 -6.92 9.02
N LEU A 281 -35.70 -5.67 9.37
CA LEU A 281 -34.52 -4.96 8.89
C LEU A 281 -33.33 -5.03 9.87
N SER A 282 -33.41 -5.87 10.91
CA SER A 282 -32.35 -6.06 11.91
C SER A 282 -31.01 -6.55 11.35
N GLY A 283 -30.99 -7.06 10.11
CA GLY A 283 -29.78 -7.45 9.39
C GLY A 283 -29.09 -6.34 8.59
N ILE A 284 -29.61 -5.10 8.59
CA ILE A 284 -28.94 -3.97 7.93
C ILE A 284 -27.75 -3.52 8.77
N SER A 285 -26.60 -3.30 8.12
CA SER A 285 -25.37 -2.88 8.81
C SER A 285 -25.51 -1.46 9.38
N THR A 286 -24.75 -1.14 10.44
CA THR A 286 -24.74 0.21 11.02
C THR A 286 -24.27 1.27 10.01
N ALA A 287 -23.37 0.91 9.09
CA ALA A 287 -22.89 1.79 8.03
C ALA A 287 -23.96 2.10 6.96
N ASP A 288 -24.78 1.10 6.60
CA ASP A 288 -25.90 1.31 5.69
C ASP A 288 -27.00 2.15 6.34
N LEU A 289 -27.29 1.92 7.63
CA LEU A 289 -28.23 2.74 8.40
C LEU A 289 -27.76 4.19 8.54
N GLN A 290 -26.45 4.40 8.72
CA GLN A 290 -25.84 5.73 8.73
C GLN A 290 -26.11 6.44 7.41
N SER A 291 -25.93 5.74 6.29
CA SER A 291 -26.05 6.35 4.97
C SER A 291 -27.49 6.65 4.57
N ILE A 292 -28.45 5.80 4.97
CA ILE A 292 -29.88 6.10 4.88
C ILE A 292 -30.22 7.35 5.70
N SER A 293 -29.69 7.47 6.92
CA SER A 293 -29.88 8.64 7.79
C SER A 293 -29.36 9.90 7.13
N ASP A 294 -28.13 9.87 6.59
CA ASP A 294 -27.51 11.02 5.93
C ASP A 294 -28.29 11.46 4.69
N ALA A 295 -28.80 10.51 3.89
CA ALA A 295 -29.60 10.83 2.69
C ALA A 295 -30.99 11.41 3.00
N LEU A 296 -31.60 11.01 4.11
CA LEU A 296 -32.85 11.60 4.60
C LEU A 296 -32.64 13.03 5.12
N LEU A 297 -31.47 13.29 5.73
CA LEU A 297 -31.11 14.61 6.25
C LEU A 297 -30.65 15.58 5.15
N ALA A 298 -30.19 15.06 4.02
CA ALA A 298 -29.73 15.84 2.86
C ALA A 298 -30.86 16.33 1.93
N GLN A 299 -32.13 16.04 2.20
CA GLN A 299 -33.24 16.48 1.34
C GLN A 299 -33.43 18.01 1.42
N PRO A 300 -33.51 18.72 0.28
CA PRO A 300 -33.81 20.15 0.29
C PRO A 300 -35.23 20.38 0.83
N ALA A 301 -35.38 21.31 1.76
CA ALA A 301 -36.68 21.79 2.18
C ALA A 301 -37.43 22.33 0.94
N THR A 302 -38.57 21.74 0.60
CA THR A 302 -39.38 22.13 -0.56
C THR A 302 -39.80 23.60 -0.49
N PRO A 303 -39.45 24.46 -1.46
CA PRO A 303 -40.07 25.78 -1.60
C PRO A 303 -41.45 25.66 -2.28
N PRO A 304 -42.44 26.53 -1.97
CA PRO A 304 -43.68 26.62 -2.74
C PRO A 304 -43.44 27.18 -4.16
N ALA A 305 -44.36 26.86 -5.07
CA ALA A 305 -44.30 27.09 -6.51
C ALA A 305 -43.99 28.53 -6.98
N ALA A 306 -43.31 28.62 -8.13
CA ALA A 306 -42.79 29.83 -8.78
C ALA A 306 -43.77 30.55 -9.74
N PRO A 307 -43.53 31.84 -10.04
CA PRO A 307 -43.83 32.45 -11.33
C PRO A 307 -42.54 32.95 -12.08
N PRO A 308 -42.63 33.36 -13.36
CA PRO A 308 -41.60 32.97 -14.36
C PRO A 308 -40.55 34.04 -14.74
N ALA A 309 -39.41 33.48 -15.18
CA ALA A 309 -38.41 33.87 -16.20
C ALA A 309 -37.92 35.34 -16.34
N GLY A 310 -36.62 35.51 -16.12
CA GLY A 310 -35.77 36.60 -16.62
C GLY A 310 -34.36 36.10 -16.97
N SER A 311 -33.81 36.63 -18.06
CA SER A 311 -32.66 36.20 -18.88
C SER A 311 -31.24 36.34 -18.26
N PRO A 312 -30.17 35.84 -18.93
CA PRO A 312 -29.00 35.25 -18.28
C PRO A 312 -27.89 36.25 -17.97
N THR A 313 -27.20 36.04 -16.85
CA THR A 313 -25.89 36.64 -16.58
C THR A 313 -24.86 35.57 -16.26
N THR A 314 -23.67 35.83 -16.78
CA THR A 314 -22.47 35.00 -16.94
C THR A 314 -21.96 34.28 -15.68
N PRO A 315 -21.31 33.11 -15.81
CA PRO A 315 -20.80 32.33 -14.68
C PRO A 315 -19.62 33.04 -13.99
N PRO A 316 -19.60 33.18 -12.65
CA PRO A 316 -18.41 33.62 -11.95
C PRO A 316 -17.46 32.44 -11.74
N VAL A 317 -16.19 32.70 -12.05
CA VAL A 317 -15.01 31.93 -11.67
C VAL A 317 -15.06 31.52 -10.19
N THR A 318 -14.81 30.24 -9.93
CA THR A 318 -14.73 29.63 -8.59
C THR A 318 -13.50 30.17 -7.84
N SER A 319 -13.68 31.18 -7.00
CA SER A 319 -12.69 31.54 -5.98
C SER A 319 -12.76 30.54 -4.82
N THR A 320 -11.60 30.07 -4.36
CA THR A 320 -11.47 29.32 -3.11
C THR A 320 -12.10 30.11 -1.95
N PRO A 321 -13.01 29.53 -1.14
CA PRO A 321 -13.65 30.24 -0.04
C PRO A 321 -12.65 30.75 1.01
N ASP A 322 -12.69 32.06 1.32
CA ASP A 322 -11.90 32.67 2.38
C ASP A 322 -12.58 32.47 3.74
N GLY A 323 -12.08 31.51 4.51
CA GLY A 323 -12.61 31.16 5.83
C GLY A 323 -12.59 32.27 6.87
N ALA A 324 -11.63 33.20 6.79
CA ALA A 324 -11.53 34.32 7.73
C ALA A 324 -12.60 35.38 7.44
N ALA A 325 -12.83 35.68 6.16
CA ALA A 325 -13.91 36.55 5.72
C ALA A 325 -15.29 35.95 6.06
N LEU A 326 -15.48 34.65 5.80
CA LEU A 326 -16.70 33.93 6.12
C LEU A 326 -17.00 33.90 7.62
N TYR A 327 -15.98 33.67 8.47
CA TYR A 327 -16.15 33.71 9.92
C TYR A 327 -16.54 35.11 10.41
N THR A 328 -15.90 36.14 9.87
CA THR A 328 -16.18 37.54 10.23
C THR A 328 -17.62 37.93 9.88
N ALA A 329 -18.10 37.54 8.69
CA ALA A 329 -19.44 37.85 8.23
C ALA A 329 -20.55 37.10 9.00
N ASN A 330 -20.30 35.84 9.39
CA ASN A 330 -21.35 34.93 9.84
C ASN A 330 -21.28 34.53 11.32
N CYS A 331 -20.11 34.65 11.97
CA CYS A 331 -19.88 34.05 13.29
C CYS A 331 -19.41 35.06 14.35
N ALA A 332 -18.65 36.08 13.95
CA ALA A 332 -17.97 36.99 14.87
C ALA A 332 -18.94 37.80 15.76
N GLY A 333 -20.15 38.09 15.29
CA GLY A 333 -21.17 38.82 16.07
C GLY A 333 -21.60 38.12 17.36
N CYS A 334 -21.47 36.78 17.43
CA CYS A 334 -21.83 36.00 18.62
C CYS A 334 -20.63 35.29 19.28
N HIS A 335 -19.57 34.98 18.53
CA HIS A 335 -18.43 34.19 19.02
C HIS A 335 -17.13 34.99 19.24
N GLY A 336 -17.18 36.31 19.03
CA GLY A 336 -16.04 37.21 19.15
C GLY A 336 -15.17 37.24 17.89
N ALA A 337 -14.16 38.10 17.86
CA ALA A 337 -13.24 38.18 16.72
C ALA A 337 -12.46 36.87 16.53
N LEU A 338 -12.12 36.53 15.28
CA LEU A 338 -11.48 35.26 14.91
C LEU A 338 -10.26 34.92 15.76
N ALA A 339 -9.36 35.89 15.96
CA ALA A 339 -8.12 35.75 16.73
C ALA A 339 -8.35 35.45 18.23
N SER A 340 -9.53 35.78 18.76
CA SER A 340 -9.89 35.64 20.18
C SER A 340 -11.10 34.73 20.38
N SER A 341 -11.52 34.01 19.35
CA SER A 341 -12.79 33.30 19.39
C SER A 341 -12.77 32.24 20.48
N SER A 342 -13.84 32.18 21.27
CA SER A 342 -14.10 31.08 22.22
C SER A 342 -14.30 29.71 21.54
N LYS A 343 -14.25 29.66 20.21
CA LYS A 343 -14.42 28.46 19.37
C LYS A 343 -13.16 28.10 18.57
N GLY A 344 -11.99 28.60 18.95
CA GLY A 344 -10.72 28.07 18.44
C GLY A 344 -10.56 26.57 18.77
N GLY A 345 -9.96 25.79 17.88
CA GLY A 345 -9.85 24.33 18.05
C GLY A 345 -11.04 23.51 17.53
N ILE A 346 -12.05 24.13 16.91
CA ILE A 346 -13.29 23.45 16.50
C ILE A 346 -13.10 22.63 15.22
N THR A 347 -13.67 21.42 15.16
CA THR A 347 -13.68 20.59 13.94
C THR A 347 -14.85 20.95 13.03
N THR A 348 -14.71 20.74 11.72
CA THR A 348 -15.78 20.98 10.72
C THR A 348 -17.07 20.23 11.06
N VAL A 349 -16.97 18.98 11.52
CA VAL A 349 -18.12 18.15 11.93
C VAL A 349 -18.85 18.78 13.12
N ARG A 350 -18.12 19.32 14.10
CA ARG A 350 -18.72 19.95 15.27
C ARG A 350 -19.38 21.29 14.93
N LEU A 351 -18.79 22.06 14.01
CA LEU A 351 -19.39 23.28 13.47
C LEU A 351 -20.71 22.97 12.74
N GLN A 352 -20.70 21.94 11.88
CA GLN A 352 -21.89 21.54 11.12
C GLN A 352 -23.01 21.05 12.04
N ASN A 353 -22.71 20.22 13.03
CA ASN A 353 -23.70 19.77 14.03
C ASN A 353 -24.28 20.93 14.85
N ALA A 354 -23.51 21.99 15.10
CA ALA A 354 -24.00 23.16 15.83
C ALA A 354 -24.98 23.99 14.97
N ILE A 355 -24.68 24.20 13.68
CA ILE A 355 -25.56 24.91 12.75
C ILE A 355 -26.85 24.10 12.53
N SER A 356 -26.72 22.82 12.18
CA SER A 356 -27.86 21.93 11.92
C SER A 356 -28.70 21.67 13.17
N GLY A 357 -28.07 21.63 14.35
CA GLY A 357 -28.75 21.51 15.64
C GLY A 357 -29.33 22.82 16.17
N ASN A 358 -29.22 23.93 15.40
CA ASN A 358 -29.59 25.28 15.83
C ASN A 358 -29.02 25.64 17.23
N VAL A 359 -27.83 25.15 17.54
CA VAL A 359 -27.22 25.28 18.87
C VAL A 359 -26.92 26.76 19.09
N GLY A 360 -27.53 27.34 20.13
CA GLY A 360 -27.39 28.77 20.41
C GLY A 360 -27.97 29.69 19.33
N GLY A 361 -28.91 29.22 18.50
CA GLY A 361 -29.54 30.02 17.45
C GLY A 361 -28.81 30.04 16.10
N MET A 362 -27.80 29.16 15.91
CA MET A 362 -26.98 29.13 14.70
C MET A 362 -27.68 28.63 13.42
N GLY A 363 -28.94 28.19 13.51
CA GLY A 363 -29.68 27.57 12.40
C GLY A 363 -29.92 28.48 11.21
N ALA A 364 -29.84 29.81 11.38
CA ALA A 364 -29.91 30.77 10.28
C ALA A 364 -28.72 30.66 9.30
N LEU A 365 -27.63 30.02 9.72
CA LEU A 365 -26.43 29.79 8.92
C LEU A 365 -26.47 28.47 8.14
N ALA A 366 -27.62 27.76 8.14
CA ALA A 366 -27.79 26.48 7.45
C ALA A 366 -27.59 26.57 5.91
N SER A 367 -27.56 27.78 5.35
CA SER A 367 -27.25 28.03 3.94
C SER A 367 -25.76 28.03 3.61
N LEU A 368 -24.86 28.00 4.61
CA LEU A 368 -23.42 27.86 4.37
C LEU A 368 -23.13 26.49 3.75
N SER A 369 -22.30 26.47 2.70
CA SER A 369 -21.91 25.21 2.08
C SER A 369 -20.91 24.44 2.96
N ALA A 370 -20.73 23.14 2.68
CA ALA A 370 -19.72 22.33 3.36
C ALA A 370 -18.29 22.89 3.16
N ALA A 371 -18.02 23.49 1.99
CA ALA A 371 -16.74 24.12 1.70
C ALA A 371 -16.53 25.39 2.54
N ASP A 372 -17.58 26.20 2.74
CA ASP A 372 -17.54 27.39 3.58
C ASP A 372 -17.31 27.02 5.05
N MET A 373 -18.02 25.99 5.55
CA MET A 373 -17.85 25.49 6.91
C MET A 373 -16.44 24.92 7.15
N GLN A 374 -15.86 24.23 6.16
CA GLN A 374 -14.49 23.74 6.22
C GLN A 374 -13.48 24.89 6.25
N ALA A 375 -13.67 25.93 5.43
CA ALA A 375 -12.80 27.10 5.40
C ALA A 375 -12.84 27.85 6.74
N ILE A 376 -14.03 28.04 7.32
CA ILE A 376 -14.22 28.65 8.65
C ILE A 376 -13.51 27.83 9.75
N ALA A 377 -13.67 26.50 9.74
CA ALA A 377 -13.04 25.63 10.73
C ALA A 377 -11.50 25.67 10.62
N SER A 378 -10.95 25.71 9.40
CA SER A 378 -9.51 25.90 9.18
C SER A 378 -9.03 27.25 9.70
N ALA A 379 -9.79 28.33 9.49
CA ALA A 379 -9.44 29.67 9.98
C ALA A 379 -9.44 29.77 11.53
N LEU A 380 -10.30 29.01 12.20
CA LEU A 380 -10.37 28.90 13.67
C LEU A 380 -9.28 27.99 14.27
N ASN A 381 -8.54 27.26 13.43
CA ASN A 381 -7.45 26.36 13.81
C ASN A 381 -6.14 26.75 13.12
N PRO A 382 -5.63 27.98 13.32
CA PRO A 382 -4.37 28.35 12.69
C PRO A 382 -3.26 27.44 13.22
N SER A 383 -2.66 26.64 12.35
CA SER A 383 -1.36 26.04 12.62
C SER A 383 -0.38 27.18 12.83
N THR A 384 0.11 27.36 14.06
CA THR A 384 1.15 28.35 14.38
C THR A 384 2.34 28.18 13.42
N PRO A 385 2.63 29.15 12.54
CA PRO A 385 3.89 29.16 11.82
C PRO A 385 5.02 29.32 12.85
N PRO A 386 6.20 28.72 12.63
CA PRO A 386 7.37 29.01 13.46
C PRO A 386 7.66 30.52 13.44
N PRO A 387 8.13 31.11 14.56
CA PRO A 387 8.25 32.56 14.68
C PRO A 387 9.22 33.14 13.65
N THR A 388 8.78 34.21 12.99
CA THR A 388 9.57 35.01 12.05
C THR A 388 10.78 35.64 12.76
N PRO A 389 12.03 35.39 12.33
CA PRO A 389 13.20 36.02 12.92
C PRO A 389 13.27 37.53 12.58
N THR A 390 13.64 38.31 13.59
CA THR A 390 13.93 39.75 13.51
C THR A 390 15.10 40.04 12.55
N PRO A 391 15.06 41.10 11.72
CA PRO A 391 16.15 41.42 10.80
C PRO A 391 17.40 41.91 11.57
N THR A 392 18.54 41.27 11.33
CA THR A 392 19.88 41.67 11.81
C THR A 392 20.88 41.32 10.69
N PRO A 393 21.90 42.16 10.42
CA PRO A 393 22.40 42.40 9.06
C PRO A 393 23.23 41.25 8.51
N VAL A 394 23.22 41.18 7.18
CA VAL A 394 23.88 40.23 6.28
C VAL A 394 25.35 39.95 6.66
N PRO A 395 25.70 38.67 6.83
CA PRO A 395 27.03 38.19 6.45
C PRO A 395 26.97 37.00 5.49
N THR A 396 27.75 37.14 4.41
CA THR A 396 28.56 36.19 3.62
C THR A 396 28.14 34.70 3.56
N PRO A 397 28.05 34.09 2.35
CA PRO A 397 27.44 32.77 2.13
C PRO A 397 28.20 31.60 2.78
N THR A 398 27.46 30.72 3.46
CA THR A 398 27.92 29.46 4.07
C THR A 398 26.99 28.31 3.61
N PRO A 399 27.51 27.10 3.32
CA PRO A 399 26.90 26.13 2.39
C PRO A 399 25.62 25.43 2.87
N THR A 400 24.86 25.00 1.86
CA THR A 400 23.60 24.22 1.86
C THR A 400 23.51 23.11 2.93
N PRO A 401 22.41 22.99 3.70
CA PRO A 401 22.25 21.95 4.71
C PRO A 401 22.00 20.57 4.10
N THR A 402 22.66 19.57 4.70
CA THR A 402 22.54 18.12 4.48
C THR A 402 21.16 17.59 4.93
N PRO A 403 20.56 16.60 4.23
CA PRO A 403 19.31 15.96 4.63
C PRO A 403 19.33 15.43 6.07
N GLY A 404 18.22 15.62 6.79
CA GLY A 404 18.05 15.20 8.19
C GLY A 404 18.30 13.70 8.41
N ALA A 405 19.00 13.38 9.50
CA ALA A 405 19.40 12.04 9.87
C ALA A 405 18.20 11.10 10.03
N THR A 406 18.29 9.91 9.44
CA THR A 406 17.37 8.80 9.67
C THR A 406 17.38 8.40 11.15
N PRO A 407 16.21 8.16 11.79
CA PRO A 407 16.16 7.72 13.20
C PRO A 407 16.94 6.42 13.41
N ASP A 408 17.88 6.43 14.36
CA ASP A 408 18.68 5.26 14.74
C ASP A 408 17.85 4.33 15.65
N GLY A 409 17.36 3.24 15.07
CA GLY A 409 16.56 2.24 15.77
C GLY A 409 17.26 1.55 16.93
N ALA A 410 18.60 1.40 16.88
CA ALA A 410 19.36 0.78 17.95
C ALA A 410 19.48 1.74 19.14
N ALA A 411 19.70 3.03 18.89
CA ALA A 411 19.71 4.07 19.91
C ALA A 411 18.32 4.26 20.56
N LEU A 412 17.26 4.24 19.75
CA LEU A 412 15.88 4.31 20.23
C LEU A 412 15.51 3.10 21.09
N TYR A 413 15.90 1.89 20.68
CA TYR A 413 15.68 0.68 21.48
C TYR A 413 16.45 0.73 22.81
N ALA A 414 17.72 1.17 22.78
CA ALA A 414 18.53 1.32 23.98
C ALA A 414 17.91 2.31 24.98
N THR A 415 17.35 3.41 24.48
CA THR A 415 16.77 4.48 25.31
C THR A 415 15.40 4.09 25.88
N HIS A 416 14.54 3.45 25.08
CA HIS A 416 13.12 3.28 25.42
C HIS A 416 12.71 1.85 25.78
N CYS A 417 13.52 0.84 25.47
CA CYS A 417 13.11 -0.57 25.57
C CYS A 417 14.09 -1.43 26.39
N ALA A 418 15.39 -1.15 26.32
CA ALA A 418 16.41 -2.03 26.90
C ALA A 418 16.33 -2.17 28.43
N GLY A 419 15.83 -1.15 29.13
CA GLY A 419 15.64 -1.20 30.59
C GLY A 419 14.68 -2.28 31.08
N CYS A 420 13.73 -2.72 30.23
CA CYS A 420 12.75 -3.76 30.56
C CYS A 420 12.91 -5.04 29.73
N HIS A 421 13.53 -4.96 28.54
CA HIS A 421 13.62 -6.08 27.60
C HIS A 421 15.04 -6.63 27.37
N GLY A 422 16.03 -6.06 28.06
CA GLY A 422 17.44 -6.44 27.92
C GLY A 422 18.13 -5.75 26.75
N ALA A 423 19.43 -5.98 26.59
CA ALA A 423 20.21 -5.39 25.49
C ALA A 423 19.70 -5.90 24.12
N LEU A 424 19.80 -5.06 23.08
CA LEU A 424 19.27 -5.36 21.73
C LEU A 424 19.70 -6.75 21.20
N ALA A 425 20.98 -7.09 21.39
CA ALA A 425 21.56 -8.37 20.97
C ALA A 425 21.01 -9.61 21.71
N ALA A 426 20.44 -9.42 22.90
CA ALA A 426 19.89 -10.49 23.75
C ALA A 426 18.39 -10.29 24.05
N SER A 427 17.75 -9.34 23.36
CA SER A 427 16.37 -8.96 23.60
C SER A 427 15.44 -10.14 23.40
N ALA A 428 14.61 -10.45 24.39
CA ALA A 428 13.55 -11.45 24.26
C ALA A 428 12.44 -11.05 23.25
N LYS A 429 12.57 -9.86 22.63
CA LYS A 429 11.66 -9.30 21.63
C LYS A 429 12.29 -9.24 20.23
N GLN A 430 13.38 -9.97 19.99
CA GLN A 430 13.89 -10.17 18.63
C GLN A 430 12.81 -10.77 17.72
N GLY A 431 12.73 -10.28 16.48
CA GLY A 431 11.73 -10.70 15.49
C GLY A 431 10.31 -10.19 15.73
N ILE A 432 10.11 -9.20 16.61
CA ILE A 432 8.80 -8.56 16.80
C ILE A 432 8.36 -7.81 15.54
N THR A 433 7.06 -7.79 15.24
CA THR A 433 6.51 -7.06 14.09
C THR A 433 6.03 -5.66 14.49
N ILE A 434 5.97 -4.74 13.52
CA ILE A 434 5.47 -3.36 13.71
C ILE A 434 4.06 -3.37 14.29
N ALA A 435 3.15 -4.17 13.73
CA ALA A 435 1.78 -4.28 14.22
C ALA A 435 1.72 -4.75 15.68
N ARG A 436 2.60 -5.68 16.08
CA ARG A 436 2.63 -6.21 17.44
C ARG A 436 3.23 -5.21 18.43
N LEU A 437 4.26 -4.47 18.03
CA LEU A 437 4.84 -3.40 18.84
C LEU A 437 3.87 -2.23 19.00
N GLN A 438 3.24 -1.78 17.92
CA GLN A 438 2.24 -0.70 17.95
C GLN A 438 1.02 -1.08 18.78
N SER A 439 0.51 -2.30 18.66
CA SER A 439 -0.58 -2.81 19.49
C SER A 439 -0.18 -2.85 20.98
N ALA A 440 1.06 -3.22 21.31
CA ALA A 440 1.54 -3.21 22.69
C ALA A 440 1.63 -1.79 23.28
N ILE A 441 2.09 -0.81 22.50
CA ILE A 441 2.16 0.60 22.91
C ILE A 441 0.74 1.18 23.07
N ASN A 442 -0.13 0.98 22.08
CA ASN A 442 -1.49 1.54 22.07
C ASN A 442 -2.39 0.94 23.17
N ASN A 443 -2.22 -0.35 23.45
CA ASN A 443 -2.96 -1.04 24.52
C ASN A 443 -2.24 -0.98 25.87
N GLY A 444 -1.13 -0.23 25.97
CA GLY A 444 -0.38 -0.04 27.21
C GLY A 444 0.14 -1.34 27.84
N ILE A 445 0.36 -2.39 27.05
CA ILE A 445 0.75 -3.72 27.54
C ILE A 445 2.09 -3.59 28.27
N GLY A 446 2.16 -4.05 29.53
CA GLY A 446 3.38 -3.98 30.33
C GLY A 446 3.87 -2.56 30.61
N ASN A 447 2.94 -1.60 30.77
CA ASN A 447 3.20 -0.16 30.98
C ASN A 447 3.85 0.56 29.78
N MET A 448 3.77 0.00 28.57
CA MET A 448 4.32 0.62 27.35
C MET A 448 3.56 1.86 26.86
N GLY A 449 2.45 2.25 27.50
CA GLY A 449 1.59 3.36 27.06
C GLY A 449 2.28 4.73 27.04
N SER A 450 3.34 4.92 27.83
CA SER A 450 4.15 6.15 27.82
C SER A 450 4.96 6.35 26.53
N LEU A 451 5.13 5.29 25.73
CA LEU A 451 5.84 5.30 24.45
C LEU A 451 4.95 5.71 23.27
N SER A 452 3.67 6.04 23.52
CA SER A 452 2.72 6.58 22.51
C SER A 452 3.17 7.91 21.89
N LYS A 453 4.22 8.54 22.43
CA LYS A 453 4.86 9.75 21.89
C LYS A 453 5.87 9.47 20.78
N LEU A 454 6.33 8.22 20.62
CA LEU A 454 7.21 7.84 19.51
C LEU A 454 6.43 7.90 18.21
N SER A 455 7.04 8.53 17.20
CA SER A 455 6.49 8.58 15.86
C SER A 455 6.52 7.20 15.19
N VAL A 456 5.68 7.03 14.17
CA VAL A 456 5.60 5.77 13.41
C VAL A 456 6.96 5.39 12.79
N THR A 457 7.77 6.39 12.42
CA THR A 457 9.12 6.20 11.86
C THR A 457 10.14 5.75 12.91
N GLU A 458 10.06 6.25 14.14
CA GLU A 458 10.90 5.80 15.26
C GLU A 458 10.54 4.37 15.69
N VAL A 459 9.24 4.05 15.76
CA VAL A 459 8.75 2.70 16.05
C VAL A 459 9.19 1.70 14.97
N GLN A 460 9.14 2.10 13.70
CA GLN A 460 9.64 1.32 12.57
C GLN A 460 11.16 1.06 12.69
N ALA A 461 11.94 2.07 13.05
CA ALA A 461 13.39 1.93 13.22
C ALA A 461 13.75 0.94 14.34
N ILE A 462 13.03 0.97 15.47
CA ILE A 462 13.20 0.02 16.58
C ILE A 462 12.92 -1.42 16.13
N VAL A 463 11.87 -1.65 15.33
CA VAL A 463 11.55 -3.00 14.83
C VAL A 463 12.62 -3.50 13.88
N THR A 464 13.11 -2.65 12.98
CA THR A 464 14.22 -3.00 12.09
C THR A 464 15.49 -3.36 12.87
N ALA A 465 15.76 -2.70 14.00
CA ALA A 465 16.90 -3.04 14.86
C ALA A 465 16.73 -4.40 15.58
N LEU A 466 15.48 -4.84 15.80
CA LEU A 466 15.14 -6.10 16.46
C LEU A 466 15.00 -7.30 15.52
N THR A 467 15.07 -7.12 14.19
CA THR A 467 15.04 -8.23 13.25
C THR A 467 16.41 -8.91 13.16
N PRO A 468 16.53 -10.23 13.43
CA PRO A 468 17.80 -10.94 13.31
C PRO A 468 18.27 -10.93 11.85
N THR A 469 19.53 -10.54 11.61
CA THR A 469 20.20 -10.80 10.35
C THR A 469 20.81 -12.21 10.42
N THR A 470 20.12 -13.19 9.87
CA THR A 470 20.68 -14.54 9.72
C THR A 470 21.86 -14.47 8.73
N PRO A 471 23.09 -14.89 9.12
CA PRO A 471 24.16 -15.08 8.14
C PRO A 471 23.79 -16.26 7.24
N THR A 472 23.59 -15.98 5.94
CA THR A 472 23.27 -17.00 4.93
C THR A 472 24.44 -17.97 4.75
N PRO A 473 24.23 -19.31 4.75
CA PRO A 473 25.27 -20.30 4.47
C PRO A 473 25.71 -20.25 3.01
N THR A 474 27.01 -20.36 2.79
CA THR A 474 27.69 -20.25 1.49
C THR A 474 27.52 -21.50 0.61
N PRO A 475 26.97 -21.42 -0.62
CA PRO A 475 27.08 -22.47 -1.64
C PRO A 475 28.32 -22.30 -2.53
N ASN A 476 28.89 -23.44 -2.92
CA ASN A 476 30.08 -23.66 -3.76
C ASN A 476 29.86 -23.21 -5.25
N PRO A 477 30.88 -22.73 -6.01
CA PRO A 477 30.67 -21.98 -7.26
C PRO A 477 30.97 -22.74 -8.57
N THR A 478 30.19 -22.46 -9.63
CA THR A 478 30.64 -22.38 -11.05
C THR A 478 29.66 -21.53 -11.89
N PRO A 479 30.03 -20.97 -13.08
CA PRO A 479 30.23 -19.53 -13.25
C PRO A 479 29.33 -18.87 -14.31
N SER A 480 29.05 -17.57 -14.19
CA SER A 480 28.54 -16.72 -15.29
C SER A 480 28.64 -15.21 -14.94
N PRO A 481 28.49 -14.28 -15.90
CA PRO A 481 29.42 -13.18 -16.12
C PRO A 481 29.05 -11.88 -15.37
N THR A 482 30.06 -11.01 -15.33
CA THR A 482 30.16 -9.69 -14.69
C THR A 482 29.02 -8.70 -14.99
N PRO A 483 28.44 -8.06 -13.94
CA PRO A 483 27.85 -6.73 -14.06
C PRO A 483 28.75 -5.62 -13.49
N THR A 484 28.68 -4.47 -14.15
CA THR A 484 29.38 -3.19 -13.90
C THR A 484 29.16 -2.62 -12.49
N PRO A 485 30.18 -2.04 -11.81
CA PRO A 485 30.10 -1.63 -10.41
C PRO A 485 29.47 -0.24 -10.16
N SER A 486 28.81 -0.14 -9.01
CA SER A 486 28.38 1.09 -8.31
C SER A 486 29.60 1.87 -7.74
N PRO A 487 29.56 3.21 -7.56
CA PRO A 487 30.74 4.02 -7.25
C PRO A 487 31.33 3.70 -5.87
N ALA A 488 32.64 3.43 -5.82
CA ALA A 488 33.40 3.18 -4.60
C ALA A 488 33.64 4.48 -3.79
N PRO A 489 33.70 4.42 -2.44
CA PRO A 489 34.08 5.56 -1.61
C PRO A 489 35.51 6.04 -1.93
N ALA A 490 35.72 7.36 -1.96
CA ALA A 490 37.01 7.94 -2.32
C ALA A 490 38.09 7.60 -1.28
N CYS A 491 39.24 7.08 -1.74
CA CYS A 491 40.30 6.48 -0.91
C CYS A 491 40.94 7.45 0.11
N GLY A 492 40.79 8.77 -0.04
CA GLY A 492 41.31 9.77 0.92
C GLY A 492 40.42 9.99 2.16
N SER A 493 39.27 9.33 2.25
CA SER A 493 38.28 9.59 3.31
C SER A 493 38.69 9.03 4.68
N CYS A 494 39.66 8.11 4.73
CA CYS A 494 40.11 7.47 5.97
C CYS A 494 41.55 7.87 6.38
N HIS A 495 42.42 8.25 5.44
CA HIS A 495 43.76 8.80 5.71
C HIS A 495 44.36 9.51 4.48
N SER A 496 45.48 10.21 4.65
CA SER A 496 46.24 10.85 3.55
C SER A 496 46.86 9.81 2.60
N ILE A 497 46.98 10.16 1.31
CA ILE A 497 47.64 9.34 0.29
C ILE A 497 48.90 10.07 -0.20
N PRO A 498 50.11 9.53 0.02
CA PRO A 498 50.43 8.35 0.84
C PRO A 498 50.33 8.66 2.35
N PRO A 499 50.21 7.64 3.22
CA PRO A 499 50.26 7.83 4.67
C PRO A 499 51.58 8.46 5.12
N ALA A 500 51.53 9.26 6.19
CA ALA A 500 52.70 9.92 6.76
C ALA A 500 53.73 8.96 7.39
N THR A 501 53.40 7.66 7.50
CA THR A 501 54.30 6.63 8.01
C THR A 501 55.30 6.18 6.96
N GLY A 502 56.55 5.90 7.35
CA GLY A 502 57.62 5.50 6.44
C GLY A 502 58.28 6.67 5.72
N HIS A 503 59.10 6.39 4.70
CA HIS A 503 59.88 7.41 3.97
C HIS A 503 59.27 7.79 2.62
N HIS A 504 57.94 7.74 2.48
CA HIS A 504 57.24 8.02 1.21
C HIS A 504 57.62 9.39 0.61
N ALA A 505 57.76 10.43 1.43
CA ALA A 505 58.14 11.75 0.94
C ALA A 505 59.52 11.76 0.27
N LYS A 506 60.48 11.02 0.82
CA LYS A 506 61.83 10.90 0.26
C LYS A 506 61.81 10.12 -1.04
N HIS A 507 61.20 8.94 -1.06
CA HIS A 507 61.13 8.10 -2.26
C HIS A 507 60.35 8.77 -3.40
N ARG A 508 59.28 9.52 -3.10
CA ARG A 508 58.62 10.37 -4.11
C ARG A 508 59.52 11.49 -4.61
N GLY A 509 60.32 12.12 -3.74
CA GLY A 509 61.32 13.12 -4.13
C GLY A 509 62.41 12.55 -5.05
N GLU A 510 62.72 11.27 -4.91
CA GLU A 510 63.65 10.52 -5.77
C GLU A 510 62.96 9.95 -7.03
N GLY A 511 61.67 10.24 -7.24
CA GLY A 511 60.90 9.80 -8.42
C GLY A 511 60.46 8.34 -8.39
N ILE A 512 60.56 7.65 -7.25
CA ILE A 512 60.17 6.24 -7.11
C ILE A 512 58.64 6.16 -7.05
N SER A 513 58.07 5.34 -7.93
CA SER A 513 56.62 5.14 -8.03
C SER A 513 56.09 4.31 -6.86
N CYS A 514 54.88 4.62 -6.40
CA CYS A 514 54.18 3.85 -5.38
C CYS A 514 54.00 2.38 -5.80
N ALA A 515 53.78 2.13 -7.10
CA ALA A 515 53.63 0.78 -7.64
C ALA A 515 54.91 -0.06 -7.54
N THR A 516 56.08 0.57 -7.46
CA THR A 516 57.36 -0.14 -7.25
C THR A 516 57.36 -0.87 -5.91
N CYS A 517 56.80 -0.26 -4.87
CA CYS A 517 56.74 -0.87 -3.54
C CYS A 517 55.44 -1.63 -3.32
N HIS A 518 54.30 -1.15 -3.82
CA HIS A 518 52.99 -1.71 -3.47
C HIS A 518 52.34 -2.56 -4.57
N GLY A 519 52.95 -2.61 -5.76
CA GLY A 519 52.40 -3.30 -6.91
C GLY A 519 51.40 -2.46 -7.70
N THR A 520 50.85 -3.05 -8.75
CA THR A 520 49.93 -2.39 -9.67
C THR A 520 48.65 -1.94 -8.97
N GLY A 521 48.19 -0.72 -9.27
CA GLY A 521 47.01 -0.11 -8.64
C GLY A 521 47.32 0.88 -7.52
N TYR A 522 48.59 1.06 -7.17
CA TYR A 522 49.05 2.06 -6.19
C TYR A 522 49.79 3.21 -6.88
N GLY A 523 49.31 4.44 -6.67
CA GLY A 523 49.83 5.67 -7.25
C GLY A 523 49.84 6.83 -6.25
N THR A 524 50.13 8.05 -6.73
CA THR A 524 50.19 9.25 -5.88
C THR A 524 48.82 9.72 -5.37
N THR A 525 47.74 9.27 -6.02
CA THR A 525 46.34 9.60 -5.68
C THR A 525 45.43 8.37 -5.67
N SER A 526 45.97 7.17 -5.86
CA SER A 526 45.20 5.93 -6.01
C SER A 526 45.79 4.79 -5.17
N ALA A 527 44.90 3.96 -4.62
CA ALA A 527 45.25 2.71 -3.94
C ALA A 527 44.27 1.62 -4.39
N SER A 528 44.74 0.37 -4.45
CA SER A 528 43.89 -0.76 -4.81
C SER A 528 42.95 -1.09 -3.65
N ALA A 529 41.66 -0.79 -3.78
CA ALA A 529 40.66 -1.05 -2.72
C ALA A 529 40.64 -2.53 -2.26
N ALA A 530 40.89 -3.46 -3.17
CA ALA A 530 40.90 -4.90 -2.90
C ALA A 530 42.01 -5.34 -1.94
N THR A 531 43.14 -4.63 -1.92
CA THR A 531 44.30 -4.95 -1.05
C THR A 531 44.60 -3.85 -0.04
N HIS A 532 43.85 -2.75 -0.05
CA HIS A 532 44.07 -1.62 0.85
C HIS A 532 43.24 -1.71 2.13
N ASN A 533 42.07 -2.36 2.10
CA ASN A 533 41.12 -2.44 3.21
C ASN A 533 41.27 -3.69 4.10
N ASP A 534 42.28 -4.53 3.83
CA ASP A 534 42.50 -5.80 4.55
C ASP A 534 43.38 -5.67 5.80
N GLY A 535 43.81 -4.44 6.13
CA GLY A 535 44.66 -4.15 7.30
C GLY A 535 46.12 -4.61 7.14
N THR A 536 46.51 -5.12 5.97
CA THR A 536 47.88 -5.60 5.73
C THR A 536 48.73 -4.56 5.02
N LYS A 537 50.01 -4.45 5.43
CA LYS A 537 50.98 -3.56 4.78
C LYS A 537 51.51 -4.24 3.52
N ASN A 538 50.86 -3.98 2.39
CA ASN A 538 51.17 -4.63 1.13
C ASN A 538 52.37 -4.00 0.42
N VAL A 539 53.59 -4.42 0.78
CA VAL A 539 54.79 -4.21 -0.05
C VAL A 539 54.98 -5.47 -0.88
N VAL A 540 55.13 -5.35 -2.20
CA VAL A 540 55.37 -6.51 -3.07
C VAL A 540 56.70 -7.15 -2.70
N GLY A 541 56.68 -8.48 -2.52
CA GLY A 541 57.84 -9.25 -2.09
C GLY A 541 59.04 -9.18 -3.03
N ASN A 542 58.84 -8.74 -4.28
CA ASN A 542 59.94 -8.58 -5.25
C ASN A 542 60.90 -7.42 -4.95
N THR A 543 60.57 -6.54 -4.00
CA THR A 543 61.49 -5.48 -3.54
C THR A 543 62.50 -5.99 -2.52
N GLY A 544 62.32 -7.24 -2.06
CA GLY A 544 63.18 -7.83 -1.07
C GLY A 544 63.03 -7.22 0.32
N TRP A 545 61.92 -6.53 0.59
CA TRP A 545 61.65 -5.97 1.91
C TRP A 545 61.44 -7.09 2.95
N ASN A 546 62.30 -7.12 3.95
CA ASN A 546 62.11 -7.94 5.13
C ASN A 546 61.53 -7.07 6.25
N ALA A 547 60.29 -7.35 6.65
CA ALA A 547 59.60 -6.57 7.68
C ALA A 547 60.19 -6.77 9.09
N ALA A 548 60.80 -7.93 9.37
CA ALA A 548 61.40 -8.23 10.67
C ALA A 548 62.73 -7.51 10.89
N SER A 549 63.60 -7.48 9.86
CA SER A 549 64.88 -6.75 9.90
C SER A 549 64.80 -5.32 9.36
N ARG A 550 63.63 -4.93 8.82
CA ARG A 550 63.34 -3.62 8.23
C ARG A 550 64.40 -3.18 7.20
N SER A 551 64.74 -4.10 6.29
CA SER A 551 65.78 -3.93 5.26
C SER A 551 65.31 -4.41 3.88
N CYS A 552 65.83 -3.83 2.79
CA CYS A 552 65.56 -4.29 1.42
C CYS A 552 66.73 -5.09 0.84
N SER A 553 66.51 -6.32 0.39
CA SER A 553 67.55 -7.19 -0.19
C SER A 553 67.93 -6.84 -1.64
N ASN A 554 67.06 -6.18 -2.40
CA ASN A 554 67.29 -5.93 -3.84
C ASN A 554 68.05 -4.62 -4.13
N SER A 555 69.08 -4.34 -3.33
CA SER A 555 70.09 -3.28 -3.54
C SER A 555 69.66 -1.82 -3.41
N CYS A 556 68.37 -1.51 -3.20
CA CYS A 556 67.90 -0.10 -3.09
C CYS A 556 68.61 0.68 -1.96
N HIS A 557 69.06 -0.02 -0.93
CA HIS A 557 69.48 0.58 0.34
C HIS A 557 70.77 0.01 0.94
N LYS A 558 71.46 -0.85 0.18
CA LYS A 558 72.70 -1.54 0.64
C LYS A 558 72.47 -2.23 1.99
N SER A 559 73.45 -2.20 2.90
CA SER A 559 73.40 -2.88 4.21
C SER A 559 72.66 -2.09 5.32
N LYS A 560 71.89 -1.04 4.99
CA LYS A 560 71.18 -0.24 6.01
C LYS A 560 69.89 -0.93 6.47
N ALA A 561 69.63 -0.89 7.78
CA ALA A 561 68.41 -1.35 8.45
C ALA A 561 67.73 -0.17 9.17
N TRP A 562 66.40 -0.19 9.34
CA TRP A 562 65.60 0.95 9.82
C TRP A 562 64.58 0.66 10.91
#